data_AF-A0A381RS39-F1
#
_entry.id   AF-A0A381RS39-F1
#
_cell.length_a   1.000
_cell.length_b   1.000
_cell.length_c   1.000
_cell.angle_alpha   90.00
_cell.angle_beta   90.00
_cell.angle_gamma   90.00
#
_symmetry.space_group_name_H-M   'P 1'
#
loop_
_entity.id
_entity.type
_entity.pdbx_description
1 polymer ?
#
loop_
_entity_poly.entity_id
_entity_poly.type
_entity_poly.pdbx_seq_one_letter_code
_entity_poly.pdbx_strand_id
1 'polypeptide(L)'
;MTEADIIAGTITNTSINASAAIAQSKLASIVTADITTNQIDETLIKDAFVGDFSDVTVTAADSFLYGDATDSGNTKKDTVQGILDLAGGGWEPLQAVIADNTSTSVAFVEPAFSATYTNYVVVFNTWKPATTNTRAYYEFYTGSAWLGAGYKWSHHGYDANVTFRQGNNTAGASAVGDFCDGWHLEGTSPHTFNGVLYCWDPLAATQKNFSMMSSRMSYAGYFINQTSVLAHSTTTAITNIRLSMSSGNIETGEFRLYGIKDS
;
A
#
# COMPACT_ATOMS: atom_id res chain seq x y z
N MET A 1 66.65 35.60 -29.21
CA MET A 1 66.43 36.39 -30.44
C MET A 1 65.91 37.73 -30.00
N THR A 2 66.77 38.74 -30.10
CA THR A 2 66.43 40.13 -29.81
C THR A 2 66.09 40.83 -31.12
N GLU A 3 65.38 41.94 -31.05
CA GLU A 3 65.05 42.77 -32.22
C GLU A 3 66.31 43.21 -32.99
N ALA A 4 67.45 43.35 -32.29
CA ALA A 4 68.76 43.66 -32.86
C ALA A 4 69.32 42.54 -33.78
N ASP A 5 69.01 41.27 -33.51
CA ASP A 5 69.51 40.14 -34.30
C ASP A 5 68.86 40.06 -35.70
N ILE A 6 67.65 40.62 -35.83
CA ILE A 6 66.84 40.63 -37.06
C ILE A 6 67.32 41.74 -38.00
N ILE A 7 67.60 42.92 -37.46
CA ILE A 7 68.03 44.11 -38.23
C ILE A 7 69.44 43.91 -38.82
N ALA A 8 70.30 43.12 -38.17
CA ALA A 8 71.68 42.85 -38.60
C ALA A 8 71.84 41.67 -39.58
N GLY A 9 70.77 40.93 -39.92
CA GLY A 9 70.84 39.79 -40.85
C GLY A 9 71.58 38.55 -40.30
N THR A 10 71.81 38.48 -38.98
CA THR A 10 72.64 37.48 -38.30
C THR A 10 71.86 36.29 -37.74
N ILE A 11 70.65 36.02 -38.23
CA ILE A 11 69.92 34.80 -37.86
C ILE A 11 70.68 33.60 -38.45
N THR A 12 71.34 32.85 -37.58
CA THR A 12 72.06 31.63 -37.93
C THR A 12 71.20 30.39 -37.63
N ASN A 13 71.54 29.24 -38.21
CA ASN A 13 70.95 27.95 -37.85
C ASN A 13 71.03 27.68 -36.34
N THR A 14 72.08 28.18 -35.67
CA THR A 14 72.25 28.06 -34.22
C THR A 14 71.13 28.77 -33.45
N SER A 15 70.74 29.98 -33.86
CA SER A 15 69.65 30.75 -33.24
C SER A 15 68.28 30.09 -33.42
N ILE A 16 68.06 29.48 -34.59
CA ILE A 16 66.84 28.71 -34.91
C ILE A 16 66.77 27.45 -34.03
N ASN A 17 67.86 26.68 -33.97
CA ASN A 17 67.93 25.44 -33.19
C ASN A 17 67.75 25.70 -31.70
N ALA A 18 68.33 26.78 -31.16
CA ALA A 18 68.12 27.17 -29.77
C ALA A 18 66.65 27.52 -29.47
N SER A 19 65.99 28.25 -30.36
CA SER A 19 64.57 28.61 -30.21
C SER A 19 63.66 27.38 -30.31
N ALA A 20 63.96 26.47 -31.24
CA ALA A 20 63.24 25.20 -31.41
C ALA A 20 63.41 24.28 -30.19
N ALA A 21 64.60 24.22 -29.60
CA ALA A 21 64.87 23.45 -28.38
C ALA A 21 64.07 23.98 -27.17
N ILE A 22 63.97 25.31 -27.03
CA ILE A 22 63.14 25.94 -25.99
C ILE A 22 61.66 25.61 -26.21
N ALA A 23 61.17 25.67 -27.45
CA ALA A 23 59.79 25.33 -27.78
C ALA A 23 59.48 23.86 -27.49
N GLN A 24 60.36 22.92 -27.86
CA GLN A 24 60.22 21.50 -27.53
C GLN A 24 60.23 21.24 -26.03
N SER A 25 61.12 21.89 -25.28
CA SER A 25 61.17 21.76 -23.82
C SER A 25 59.88 22.23 -23.15
N LYS A 26 59.33 23.37 -23.58
CA LYS A 26 58.04 23.87 -23.08
C LYS A 26 56.89 22.94 -23.44
N LEU A 27 56.85 22.45 -24.67
CA LEU A 27 55.83 21.50 -25.11
C LEU A 27 55.89 20.19 -24.31
N ALA A 28 57.09 19.64 -24.08
CA ALA A 28 57.27 18.43 -23.27
C ALA A 28 56.83 18.63 -21.81
N SER A 29 57.03 19.81 -21.24
CA SER A 29 56.56 20.12 -19.89
C SER A 29 55.03 20.20 -19.77
N ILE A 30 54.38 20.80 -20.78
CA ILE A 30 52.91 20.92 -20.85
C ILE A 30 52.27 19.52 -21.02
N VAL A 31 52.86 18.68 -21.86
CA VAL A 31 52.33 17.34 -22.13
C VAL A 31 52.37 16.42 -20.90
N THR A 32 53.39 16.53 -20.05
CA THR A 32 53.53 15.59 -18.93
C THR A 32 52.85 16.08 -17.64
N ALA A 33 53.00 17.36 -17.28
CA ALA A 33 52.49 17.84 -15.98
C ALA A 33 51.01 18.25 -16.05
N ASP A 34 50.61 18.97 -17.10
CA ASP A 34 49.25 19.51 -17.20
C ASP A 34 48.25 18.40 -17.58
N ILE A 35 48.65 17.42 -18.39
CA ILE A 35 47.79 16.29 -18.75
C ILE A 35 47.62 15.36 -17.55
N THR A 36 48.68 15.00 -16.83
CA THR A 36 48.58 14.11 -15.67
C THR A 36 47.76 14.73 -14.54
N THR A 37 47.82 16.04 -14.34
CA THR A 37 47.00 16.72 -13.31
C THR A 37 45.52 16.77 -13.69
N ASN A 38 45.20 16.84 -14.99
CA ASN A 38 43.82 16.90 -15.49
C ASN A 38 43.26 15.53 -15.88
N GLN A 39 44.02 14.45 -15.67
CA GLN A 39 43.52 13.09 -15.88
C GLN A 39 42.55 12.72 -14.76
N ILE A 40 41.33 12.38 -15.14
CA ILE A 40 40.40 11.69 -14.26
C ILE A 40 40.88 10.24 -14.20
N ASP A 41 41.57 9.85 -13.13
CA ASP A 41 42.00 8.46 -12.89
C ASP A 41 41.10 7.76 -11.86
N GLU A 42 41.26 6.44 -11.73
CA GLU A 42 40.46 5.63 -10.81
C GLU A 42 40.65 6.05 -9.33
N THR A 43 41.83 6.56 -8.98
CA THR A 43 42.15 7.02 -7.62
C THR A 43 41.35 8.28 -7.29
N LEU A 44 41.30 9.24 -8.20
CA LEU A 44 40.57 10.50 -8.07
C LEU A 44 39.06 10.29 -8.09
N ILE A 45 38.55 9.33 -8.88
CA ILE A 45 37.14 8.96 -8.85
C ILE A 45 36.77 8.28 -7.53
N LYS A 46 37.63 7.38 -7.01
CA LYS A 46 37.31 6.59 -5.82
C LYS A 46 37.41 7.39 -4.53
N ASP A 47 38.47 8.18 -4.35
CA ASP A 47 38.75 8.83 -3.07
C ASP A 47 38.02 10.17 -2.91
N ALA A 48 37.84 10.95 -3.97
CA ALA A 48 37.18 12.26 -3.89
C ALA A 48 35.68 12.19 -4.17
N PHE A 49 35.22 11.29 -5.05
CA PHE A 49 33.81 11.25 -5.43
C PHE A 49 33.00 10.38 -4.47
N VAL A 50 33.47 9.19 -4.11
CA VAL A 50 32.67 8.25 -3.28
C VAL A 50 32.75 8.56 -1.79
N GLY A 51 33.90 9.04 -1.29
CA GLY A 51 34.15 9.27 0.14
C GLY A 51 33.42 10.47 0.76
N ASP A 52 33.04 11.47 -0.06
CA ASP A 52 32.39 12.71 0.41
C ASP A 52 30.86 12.63 0.42
N PHE A 53 30.26 11.56 -0.10
CA PHE A 53 28.81 11.36 -0.02
C PHE A 53 28.42 10.84 1.37
N SER A 54 27.63 11.62 2.09
CA SER A 54 26.96 11.16 3.31
C SER A 54 25.84 10.17 2.98
N ASP A 55 25.56 9.23 3.87
CA ASP A 55 24.36 8.39 3.78
C ASP A 55 23.10 9.27 3.84
N VAL A 56 22.33 9.29 2.75
CA VAL A 56 21.05 9.99 2.66
C VAL A 56 19.94 8.96 2.44
N THR A 57 18.84 9.10 3.18
CA THR A 57 17.64 8.29 2.94
C THR A 57 17.09 8.60 1.55
N VAL A 58 17.00 7.57 0.71
CA VAL A 58 16.44 7.66 -0.64
C VAL A 58 14.93 7.85 -0.55
N THR A 59 14.42 8.81 -1.29
CA THR A 59 13.00 9.18 -1.39
C THR A 59 12.43 8.85 -2.76
N ALA A 60 11.10 8.88 -2.89
CA ALA A 60 10.40 8.63 -4.15
C ALA A 60 10.75 9.66 -5.27
N ALA A 61 11.29 10.82 -4.91
CA ALA A 61 11.70 11.84 -5.87
C ALA A 61 13.10 11.60 -6.45
N ASP A 62 13.87 10.71 -5.84
CA ASP A 62 15.25 10.44 -6.24
C ASP A 62 15.30 9.54 -7.49
N SER A 63 16.49 9.35 -8.03
CA SER A 63 16.70 8.51 -9.20
C SER A 63 18.04 7.81 -9.12
N PHE A 64 18.07 6.54 -9.53
CA PHE A 64 19.30 5.78 -9.66
C PHE A 64 19.76 5.75 -11.12
N LEU A 65 21.07 5.82 -11.31
CA LEU A 65 21.69 5.76 -12.61
C LEU A 65 22.50 4.47 -12.71
N TYR A 66 22.07 3.57 -13.59
CA TYR A 66 22.75 2.30 -13.83
C TYR A 66 23.58 2.37 -15.11
N GLY A 67 24.76 1.76 -15.08
CA GLY A 67 25.53 1.51 -16.30
C GLY A 67 24.77 0.56 -17.23
N ASP A 68 24.70 0.88 -18.52
CA ASP A 68 24.17 -0.05 -19.50
C ASP A 68 25.24 -1.08 -19.90
N ALA A 69 24.92 -2.36 -19.73
CA ALA A 69 25.84 -3.44 -20.05
C ALA A 69 25.79 -3.86 -21.53
N THR A 70 24.87 -3.33 -22.36
CA THR A 70 24.53 -4.02 -23.62
C THR A 70 24.56 -3.27 -24.95
N ASP A 71 24.33 -1.95 -25.10
CA ASP A 71 24.59 -1.23 -26.39
C ASP A 71 23.96 0.17 -26.38
N SER A 72 24.71 1.22 -26.03
CA SER A 72 24.51 2.58 -26.59
C SER A 72 25.30 3.68 -25.87
N GLY A 73 26.08 3.37 -24.84
CA GLY A 73 26.78 4.40 -24.05
C GLY A 73 25.83 5.31 -23.27
N ASN A 74 24.54 4.96 -23.20
CA ASN A 74 23.54 5.65 -22.42
C ASN A 74 23.46 5.04 -21.02
N THR A 75 23.44 5.88 -20.01
CA THR A 75 23.10 5.46 -18.65
C THR A 75 21.58 5.24 -18.54
N LYS A 76 21.15 4.17 -17.88
CA LYS A 76 19.73 3.93 -17.63
C LYS A 76 19.33 4.62 -16.34
N LYS A 77 18.37 5.54 -16.42
CA LYS A 77 17.75 6.19 -15.26
C LYS A 77 16.58 5.33 -14.80
N ASP A 78 16.64 4.84 -13.57
CA ASP A 78 15.48 4.26 -12.90
C ASP A 78 14.95 5.24 -11.86
N THR A 79 13.64 5.39 -11.81
CA THR A 79 12.97 6.14 -10.75
C THR A 79 12.72 5.19 -9.60
N VAL A 80 12.96 5.62 -8.36
CA VAL A 80 12.78 4.78 -7.15
C VAL A 80 11.35 4.21 -7.07
N GLN A 81 10.38 4.85 -7.72
CA GLN A 81 9.03 4.35 -7.93
C GLN A 81 8.98 2.96 -8.57
N GLY A 82 9.80 2.64 -9.58
CA GLY A 82 9.79 1.32 -10.23
C GLY A 82 10.24 0.17 -9.31
N ILE A 83 11.07 0.46 -8.31
CA ILE A 83 11.49 -0.51 -7.28
C ILE A 83 10.49 -0.55 -6.10
N LEU A 84 9.88 0.59 -5.74
CA LEU A 84 8.80 0.67 -4.74
C LEU A 84 7.48 0.06 -5.24
N ASP A 85 7.23 0.07 -6.55
CA ASP A 85 6.07 -0.52 -7.21
C ASP A 85 6.10 -2.06 -7.21
N LEU A 86 7.20 -2.68 -6.76
CA LEU A 86 7.27 -4.14 -6.55
C LEU A 86 6.38 -4.62 -5.38
N ALA A 87 5.69 -3.71 -4.69
CA ALA A 87 4.60 -3.99 -3.75
C ALA A 87 3.19 -3.89 -4.38
N GLY A 88 3.06 -4.01 -5.71
CA GLY A 88 1.77 -3.98 -6.41
C GLY A 88 0.97 -5.28 -6.31
N GLY A 89 -0.26 -5.22 -5.77
CA GLY A 89 -1.24 -6.32 -5.75
C GLY A 89 -1.74 -6.77 -4.35
N GLY A 90 -1.36 -6.06 -3.29
CA GLY A 90 -1.72 -6.40 -1.90
C GLY A 90 -2.96 -5.68 -1.35
N TRP A 91 -3.43 -6.16 -0.20
CA TRP A 91 -4.34 -5.42 0.68
C TRP A 91 -3.55 -4.32 1.40
N GLU A 92 -3.90 -3.07 1.14
CA GLU A 92 -3.29 -1.91 1.78
C GLU A 92 -3.99 -1.59 3.10
N PRO A 93 -3.30 -1.63 4.25
CA PRO A 93 -3.92 -1.32 5.54
C PRO A 93 -4.33 0.16 5.59
N LEU A 94 -5.59 0.43 5.92
CA LEU A 94 -6.13 1.78 6.00
C LEU A 94 -6.42 2.19 7.43
N GLN A 95 -7.16 1.36 8.17
CA GLN A 95 -7.60 1.68 9.53
C GLN A 95 -7.70 0.43 10.40
N ALA A 96 -7.54 0.61 11.71
CA ALA A 96 -7.78 -0.42 12.71
C ALA A 96 -8.57 0.15 13.89
N VAL A 97 -9.54 -0.60 14.38
CA VAL A 97 -10.39 -0.24 15.51
C VAL A 97 -10.47 -1.43 16.46
N ILE A 98 -10.25 -1.19 17.74
CA ILE A 98 -10.41 -2.18 18.80
C ILE A 98 -11.69 -1.87 19.56
N ALA A 99 -12.56 -2.88 19.70
CA ALA A 99 -13.72 -2.82 20.58
C ALA A 99 -13.38 -3.51 21.90
N ASP A 100 -13.90 -2.94 22.98
CA ASP A 100 -13.89 -3.50 24.32
C ASP A 100 -15.30 -3.50 24.90
N ASN A 101 -15.46 -4.03 26.11
CA ASN A 101 -16.74 -4.16 26.82
C ASN A 101 -17.46 -2.82 27.18
N THR A 102 -17.08 -1.71 26.55
CA THR A 102 -17.81 -0.44 26.56
C THR A 102 -18.43 -0.09 25.20
N SER A 103 -18.06 -0.82 24.15
CA SER A 103 -18.44 -0.56 22.76
C SER A 103 -19.76 -1.25 22.41
N THR A 104 -20.83 -0.50 22.17
CA THR A 104 -22.08 -1.06 21.61
C THR A 104 -21.97 -1.29 20.09
N SER A 105 -21.07 -0.57 19.44
CA SER A 105 -20.77 -0.65 18.02
C SER A 105 -19.39 -0.08 17.72
N VAL A 106 -18.82 -0.46 16.59
CA VAL A 106 -17.59 0.11 16.04
C VAL A 106 -17.82 0.53 14.59
N ALA A 107 -17.23 1.64 14.19
CA ALA A 107 -17.18 2.11 12.82
C ALA A 107 -15.79 2.67 12.53
N PHE A 108 -15.40 2.69 11.27
CA PHE A 108 -14.17 3.33 10.83
C PHE A 108 -14.34 4.85 10.78
N VAL A 109 -13.24 5.60 10.81
CA VAL A 109 -13.26 7.05 10.59
C VAL A 109 -13.72 7.33 9.17
N GLU A 110 -14.65 8.28 9.02
CA GLU A 110 -15.28 8.61 7.74
C GLU A 110 -14.38 9.57 6.92
N PRO A 111 -14.30 9.37 5.59
CA PRO A 111 -14.81 8.22 4.83
C PRO A 111 -13.92 6.98 5.03
N ALA A 112 -14.55 5.83 5.24
CA ALA A 112 -13.86 4.54 5.26
C ALA A 112 -13.62 4.03 3.84
N PHE A 113 -14.61 4.21 2.97
CA PHE A 113 -14.54 3.88 1.54
C PHE A 113 -14.43 5.18 0.74
N SER A 114 -13.40 5.28 -0.09
CA SER A 114 -13.09 6.44 -0.94
C SER A 114 -12.86 6.04 -2.40
N ALA A 115 -12.65 7.02 -3.28
CA ALA A 115 -12.31 6.75 -4.68
C ALA A 115 -10.88 6.24 -4.87
N THR A 116 -10.08 6.10 -3.80
CA THR A 116 -8.68 5.63 -3.86
C THR A 116 -8.60 4.15 -4.24
N TYR A 117 -9.56 3.33 -3.79
CA TYR A 117 -9.62 1.91 -4.12
C TYR A 117 -11.01 1.57 -4.63
N THR A 118 -11.09 0.72 -5.65
CA THR A 118 -12.35 0.18 -6.16
C THR A 118 -12.95 -0.81 -5.16
N ASN A 119 -12.12 -1.63 -4.54
CA ASN A 119 -12.55 -2.72 -3.67
C ASN A 119 -11.89 -2.61 -2.29
N TYR A 120 -12.62 -3.05 -1.27
CA TYR A 120 -12.18 -2.98 0.13
C TYR A 120 -12.38 -4.31 0.83
N VAL A 121 -11.63 -4.49 1.93
CA VAL A 121 -11.77 -5.64 2.81
C VAL A 121 -11.87 -5.19 4.26
N VAL A 122 -12.85 -5.71 4.98
CA VAL A 122 -12.95 -5.59 6.43
C VAL A 122 -12.65 -6.95 7.05
N VAL A 123 -11.59 -7.00 7.86
CA VAL A 123 -11.25 -8.16 8.67
C VAL A 123 -11.75 -7.93 10.08
N PHE A 124 -12.50 -8.88 10.63
CA PHE A 124 -12.92 -8.89 12.03
C PHE A 124 -12.36 -10.12 12.71
N ASN A 125 -11.66 -9.91 13.82
CA ASN A 125 -10.97 -10.94 14.57
C ASN A 125 -11.36 -10.85 16.03
N THR A 126 -11.53 -12.00 16.67
CA THR A 126 -11.94 -12.13 18.07
C THR A 126 -13.21 -11.36 18.42
N TRP A 127 -14.13 -11.16 17.47
CA TRP A 127 -15.36 -10.40 17.71
C TRP A 127 -16.32 -11.22 18.57
N LYS A 128 -16.64 -10.75 19.77
CA LYS A 128 -17.42 -11.50 20.75
C LYS A 128 -18.43 -10.60 21.47
N PRO A 129 -19.69 -11.03 21.63
CA PRO A 129 -20.66 -10.27 22.43
C PRO A 129 -20.43 -10.52 23.91
N ALA A 130 -20.75 -9.52 24.76
CA ALA A 130 -20.70 -9.67 26.21
C ALA A 130 -21.75 -10.64 26.78
N THR A 131 -22.80 -10.93 26.00
CA THR A 131 -23.87 -11.86 26.36
C THR A 131 -24.09 -12.90 25.27
N THR A 132 -24.37 -14.14 25.68
CA THR A 132 -24.75 -15.24 24.79
C THR A 132 -26.07 -14.96 24.07
N ASN A 133 -26.28 -15.62 22.92
CA ASN A 133 -27.50 -15.52 22.11
C ASN A 133 -27.69 -14.11 21.50
N THR A 134 -26.59 -13.50 21.05
CA THR A 134 -26.55 -12.15 20.48
C THR A 134 -26.18 -12.18 19.01
N ARG A 135 -26.81 -11.37 18.15
CA ARG A 135 -26.50 -11.31 16.71
C ARG A 135 -25.45 -10.25 16.43
N ALA A 136 -24.59 -10.50 15.45
CA ALA A 136 -23.69 -9.51 14.89
C ALA A 136 -24.35 -8.83 13.69
N TYR A 137 -24.44 -7.52 13.73
CA TYR A 137 -25.09 -6.69 12.71
C TYR A 137 -24.10 -5.80 11.98
N TYR A 138 -24.53 -5.38 10.79
CA TYR A 138 -23.89 -4.28 10.07
C TYR A 138 -24.90 -3.24 9.61
N GLU A 139 -24.41 -2.01 9.53
CA GLU A 139 -25.14 -0.88 8.96
C GLU A 139 -24.21 -0.10 8.03
N PHE A 140 -24.75 0.37 6.91
CA PHE A 140 -24.01 1.17 5.95
C PHE A 140 -24.31 2.66 6.11
N TYR A 141 -23.30 3.48 5.81
CA TYR A 141 -23.38 4.94 5.84
C TYR A 141 -23.20 5.51 4.44
N THR A 142 -23.98 6.55 4.08
CA THR A 142 -23.96 7.16 2.74
C THR A 142 -23.29 8.54 2.67
N GLY A 143 -22.40 8.85 3.60
CA GLY A 143 -21.82 10.19 3.75
C GLY A 143 -22.72 11.19 4.49
N SER A 144 -24.00 10.85 4.69
CA SER A 144 -24.99 11.73 5.34
C SER A 144 -25.81 11.05 6.44
N ALA A 145 -26.14 9.76 6.28
CA ALA A 145 -26.94 9.03 7.25
C ALA A 145 -26.59 7.53 7.26
N TRP A 146 -26.83 6.90 8.40
CA TRP A 146 -26.89 5.45 8.52
C TRP A 146 -28.18 4.94 7.87
N LEU A 147 -28.08 3.92 7.04
CA LEU A 147 -29.24 3.35 6.35
C LEU A 147 -30.04 2.48 7.31
N GLY A 148 -31.37 2.71 7.36
CA GLY A 148 -32.28 2.05 8.30
C GLY A 148 -33.28 1.08 7.68
N ALA A 149 -33.12 0.70 6.41
CA ALA A 149 -33.92 -0.32 5.72
C ALA A 149 -33.31 -0.66 4.36
N GLY A 150 -33.64 -1.83 3.78
CA GLY A 150 -33.19 -2.22 2.44
C GLY A 150 -32.05 -3.24 2.45
N TYR A 151 -31.71 -3.79 3.62
CA TYR A 151 -30.67 -4.80 3.77
C TYR A 151 -31.16 -6.16 3.29
N LYS A 152 -30.35 -6.81 2.47
CA LYS A 152 -30.55 -8.16 1.95
C LYS A 152 -29.33 -9.00 2.27
N TRP A 153 -29.56 -10.26 2.63
CA TRP A 153 -28.46 -11.15 2.96
C TRP A 153 -28.88 -12.61 2.77
N SER A 154 -27.88 -13.44 2.52
CA SER A 154 -27.99 -14.89 2.55
C SER A 154 -26.73 -15.45 3.18
N HIS A 155 -26.92 -16.32 4.16
CA HIS A 155 -25.86 -17.00 4.89
C HIS A 155 -26.03 -18.50 4.69
N HIS A 156 -24.96 -19.19 4.29
CA HIS A 156 -24.95 -20.64 4.16
C HIS A 156 -23.69 -21.19 4.84
N GLY A 157 -23.83 -22.28 5.57
CA GLY A 157 -22.72 -22.91 6.26
C GLY A 157 -23.01 -24.33 6.68
N TYR A 158 -22.02 -24.95 7.29
CA TYR A 158 -22.15 -26.26 7.91
C TYR A 158 -21.70 -26.17 9.36
N ASP A 159 -22.42 -26.88 10.23
CA ASP A 159 -21.94 -27.10 11.59
C ASP A 159 -20.94 -28.27 11.67
N ALA A 160 -20.34 -28.46 12.86
CA ALA A 160 -19.42 -29.55 13.12
C ALA A 160 -20.00 -30.96 12.87
N ASN A 161 -21.32 -31.11 12.84
CA ASN A 161 -22.01 -32.36 12.53
C ASN A 161 -22.38 -32.47 11.04
N VAL A 162 -21.82 -31.60 10.18
CA VAL A 162 -22.09 -31.54 8.74
C VAL A 162 -23.57 -31.25 8.45
N THR A 163 -24.29 -30.67 9.41
CA THR A 163 -25.66 -30.23 9.18
C THR A 163 -25.62 -28.90 8.46
N PHE A 164 -26.33 -28.82 7.35
CA PHE A 164 -26.47 -27.58 6.59
C PHE A 164 -27.27 -26.54 7.38
N ARG A 165 -26.72 -25.33 7.47
CA ARG A 165 -27.33 -24.19 8.14
C ARG A 165 -27.51 -23.06 7.13
N GLN A 166 -28.70 -22.48 7.11
CA GLN A 166 -29.02 -21.38 6.22
C GLN A 166 -29.93 -20.35 6.88
N GLY A 167 -29.77 -19.10 6.47
CA GLY A 167 -30.67 -18.01 6.80
C GLY A 167 -30.62 -16.98 5.67
N ASN A 168 -31.75 -16.38 5.36
CA ASN A 168 -31.80 -15.32 4.36
C ASN A 168 -32.84 -14.25 4.68
N ASN A 169 -32.62 -13.09 4.08
CA ASN A 169 -33.59 -12.02 3.94
C ASN A 169 -33.48 -11.48 2.51
N THR A 170 -34.40 -11.90 1.66
CA THR A 170 -34.43 -11.51 0.24
C THR A 170 -35.33 -10.31 -0.02
N ALA A 171 -36.28 -10.04 0.88
CA ALA A 171 -37.29 -8.99 0.74
C ALA A 171 -36.72 -7.57 0.95
N GLY A 172 -35.56 -7.43 1.58
CA GLY A 172 -34.98 -6.11 1.88
C GLY A 172 -35.69 -5.38 3.03
N ALA A 173 -36.57 -6.05 3.76
CA ALA A 173 -37.43 -5.44 4.78
C ALA A 173 -36.69 -5.15 6.10
N SER A 174 -35.48 -5.69 6.29
CA SER A 174 -34.73 -5.51 7.53
C SER A 174 -34.16 -4.09 7.63
N ALA A 175 -34.25 -3.53 8.84
CA ALA A 175 -33.67 -2.23 9.18
C ALA A 175 -32.15 -2.25 9.28
N VAL A 176 -31.57 -3.43 9.52
CA VAL A 176 -30.13 -3.66 9.67
C VAL A 176 -29.69 -4.89 8.88
N GLY A 177 -28.42 -4.93 8.53
CA GLY A 177 -27.77 -6.11 8.01
C GLY A 177 -27.46 -7.13 9.11
N ASP A 178 -27.44 -8.41 8.76
CA ASP A 178 -27.06 -9.49 9.67
C ASP A 178 -25.85 -10.25 9.15
N PHE A 179 -25.00 -10.72 10.06
CA PHE A 179 -23.91 -11.65 9.77
C PHE A 179 -24.23 -13.09 10.21
N CYS A 180 -25.41 -13.33 10.77
CA CYS A 180 -25.81 -14.60 11.36
C CYS A 180 -27.10 -15.16 10.72
N ASP A 181 -27.11 -16.47 10.51
CA ASP A 181 -28.19 -17.25 9.91
C ASP A 181 -29.35 -17.58 10.88
N GLY A 182 -29.61 -16.70 11.85
CA GLY A 182 -30.56 -16.94 12.95
C GLY A 182 -30.00 -17.80 14.09
N TRP A 183 -28.81 -18.39 13.93
CA TRP A 183 -28.06 -19.04 15.00
C TRP A 183 -27.03 -18.06 15.56
N HIS A 184 -27.47 -17.35 16.60
CA HIS A 184 -26.75 -16.23 17.21
C HIS A 184 -25.42 -16.64 17.83
N LEU A 185 -24.58 -15.65 18.15
CA LEU A 185 -23.24 -15.84 18.71
C LEU A 185 -23.28 -16.32 20.16
N GLU A 186 -22.31 -17.16 20.51
CA GLU A 186 -21.94 -17.44 21.89
C GLU A 186 -21.12 -16.28 22.47
N GLY A 187 -21.36 -15.93 23.74
CA GLY A 187 -20.62 -14.86 24.45
C GLY A 187 -19.60 -15.38 25.47
N THR A 188 -19.68 -16.64 25.85
CA THR A 188 -18.73 -17.25 26.80
C THR A 188 -17.37 -17.53 26.15
N SER A 189 -16.30 -17.41 26.94
CA SER A 189 -14.95 -17.78 26.54
C SER A 189 -14.81 -19.30 26.36
N PRO A 190 -14.02 -19.82 25.40
CA PRO A 190 -13.07 -19.13 24.52
C PRO A 190 -13.63 -18.76 23.13
N HIS A 191 -14.93 -18.54 23.00
CA HIS A 191 -15.59 -18.51 21.69
C HIS A 191 -15.60 -17.12 21.05
N THR A 192 -15.38 -17.05 19.74
CA THR A 192 -15.33 -15.79 19.00
C THR A 192 -15.93 -15.92 17.59
N PHE A 193 -16.25 -14.78 17.00
CA PHE A 193 -16.61 -14.62 15.59
C PHE A 193 -15.43 -14.00 14.83
N ASN A 194 -14.98 -14.67 13.78
CA ASN A 194 -13.82 -14.24 12.98
C ASN A 194 -14.16 -14.34 11.50
N GLY A 195 -13.66 -13.42 10.69
CA GLY A 195 -13.90 -13.48 9.27
C GLY A 195 -13.42 -12.28 8.49
N VAL A 196 -13.74 -12.35 7.20
CA VAL A 196 -13.37 -11.39 6.18
C VAL A 196 -14.63 -11.01 5.40
N LEU A 197 -14.87 -9.72 5.28
CA LEU A 197 -15.92 -9.11 4.47
C LEU A 197 -15.27 -8.38 3.29
N TYR A 198 -15.49 -8.87 2.09
CA TYR A 198 -15.15 -8.18 0.85
C TYR A 198 -16.27 -7.20 0.50
N CYS A 199 -15.87 -5.98 0.15
CA CYS A 199 -16.74 -4.89 -0.25
C CYS A 199 -16.43 -4.54 -1.70
N TRP A 200 -17.28 -4.98 -2.63
CA TRP A 200 -17.07 -4.82 -4.06
C TRP A 200 -17.75 -3.54 -4.53
N ASP A 201 -16.93 -2.57 -4.96
CA ASP A 201 -17.33 -1.25 -5.44
C ASP A 201 -18.40 -0.57 -4.55
N PRO A 202 -18.08 -0.27 -3.27
CA PRO A 202 -19.04 0.33 -2.34
C PRO A 202 -19.48 1.74 -2.77
N LEU A 203 -18.74 2.39 -3.68
CA LEU A 203 -19.07 3.72 -4.21
C LEU A 203 -19.89 3.68 -5.50
N ALA A 204 -20.07 2.52 -6.13
CA ALA A 204 -20.85 2.35 -7.37
C ALA A 204 -22.20 3.06 -7.31
N ALA A 205 -22.58 3.75 -8.39
CA ALA A 205 -23.96 4.25 -8.55
C ALA A 205 -24.97 3.13 -8.87
N THR A 206 -24.47 1.91 -9.11
CA THR A 206 -25.24 0.71 -9.47
C THR A 206 -25.25 -0.28 -8.29
N GLN A 207 -25.44 -1.58 -8.57
CA GLN A 207 -25.50 -2.60 -7.55
C GLN A 207 -24.13 -2.83 -6.91
N LYS A 208 -24.08 -2.65 -5.60
CA LYS A 208 -22.95 -2.95 -4.73
C LYS A 208 -23.12 -4.35 -4.18
N ASN A 209 -22.06 -5.13 -4.10
CA ASN A 209 -22.13 -6.47 -3.53
C ASN A 209 -21.09 -6.61 -2.44
N PHE A 210 -21.44 -7.37 -1.41
CA PHE A 210 -20.56 -7.66 -0.31
C PHE A 210 -20.57 -9.17 -0.09
N SER A 211 -19.41 -9.77 0.14
CA SER A 211 -19.30 -11.20 0.39
C SER A 211 -18.48 -11.46 1.63
N MET A 212 -18.90 -12.42 2.44
CA MET A 212 -18.25 -12.73 3.70
C MET A 212 -17.86 -14.21 3.75
N MET A 213 -16.71 -14.48 4.34
CA MET A 213 -16.32 -15.80 4.81
C MET A 213 -15.96 -15.68 6.28
N SER A 214 -16.49 -16.57 7.11
CA SER A 214 -16.31 -16.45 8.56
C SER A 214 -16.52 -17.77 9.29
N SER A 215 -16.00 -17.83 10.51
CA SER A 215 -16.20 -18.92 11.46
C SER A 215 -16.67 -18.35 12.79
N ARG A 216 -17.63 -19.03 13.41
CA ARG A 216 -18.14 -18.69 14.74
C ARG A 216 -18.48 -19.92 15.54
N MET A 217 -18.67 -19.73 16.83
CA MET A 217 -19.50 -20.64 17.61
C MET A 217 -20.90 -20.05 17.82
N SER A 218 -21.92 -20.87 17.57
CA SER A 218 -23.29 -20.53 17.90
C SER A 218 -23.56 -20.68 19.40
N TYR A 219 -24.57 -19.97 19.90
CA TYR A 219 -25.04 -20.10 21.28
C TYR A 219 -25.51 -21.52 21.65
N ALA A 220 -25.77 -22.37 20.66
CA ALA A 220 -26.13 -23.77 20.83
C ALA A 220 -24.90 -24.69 20.93
N GLY A 221 -23.68 -24.14 20.95
CA GLY A 221 -22.43 -24.87 21.14
C GLY A 221 -21.85 -25.48 19.86
N TYR A 222 -22.36 -25.11 18.68
CA TYR A 222 -21.84 -25.61 17.41
C TYR A 222 -20.86 -24.63 16.75
N PHE A 223 -19.70 -25.13 16.33
CA PHE A 223 -18.83 -24.43 15.39
C PHE A 223 -19.49 -24.39 14.01
N ILE A 224 -19.53 -23.20 13.41
CA ILE A 224 -20.12 -22.96 12.09
C ILE A 224 -19.09 -22.25 11.23
N ASN A 225 -18.79 -22.83 10.07
CA ASN A 225 -18.12 -22.12 8.98
C ASN A 225 -19.18 -21.66 7.99
N GLN A 226 -19.24 -20.37 7.71
CA GLN A 226 -20.25 -19.79 6.84
C GLN A 226 -19.63 -18.93 5.73
N THR A 227 -20.27 -18.98 4.57
CA THR A 227 -20.13 -18.02 3.49
C THR A 227 -21.41 -17.22 3.36
N SER A 228 -21.30 -15.98 2.91
CA SER A 228 -22.47 -15.11 2.82
C SER A 228 -22.36 -14.10 1.70
N VAL A 229 -23.51 -13.71 1.19
CA VAL A 229 -23.67 -12.56 0.29
C VAL A 229 -24.55 -11.55 1.00
N LEU A 230 -24.12 -10.30 1.02
CA LEU A 230 -24.78 -9.18 1.66
C LEU A 230 -24.97 -8.07 0.62
N ALA A 231 -26.08 -7.36 0.70
CA ALA A 231 -26.41 -6.30 -0.23
C ALA A 231 -27.32 -5.26 0.43
N HIS A 232 -27.36 -4.08 -0.18
CA HIS A 232 -28.31 -3.04 0.18
C HIS A 232 -28.96 -2.49 -1.09
N SER A 233 -30.26 -2.21 -1.03
CA SER A 233 -31.04 -1.67 -2.16
C SER A 233 -30.75 -0.20 -2.50
N THR A 234 -29.72 0.42 -1.93
CA THR A 234 -29.42 1.84 -2.18
C THR A 234 -28.57 1.99 -3.44
N THR A 235 -28.79 3.07 -4.19
CA THR A 235 -27.93 3.48 -5.30
C THR A 235 -26.93 4.56 -4.89
N THR A 236 -27.07 5.12 -3.69
CA THR A 236 -26.12 6.11 -3.14
C THR A 236 -24.81 5.44 -2.74
N ALA A 237 -23.68 6.10 -2.96
CA ALA A 237 -22.36 5.67 -2.48
C ALA A 237 -22.41 5.29 -0.98
N ILE A 238 -21.87 4.12 -0.63
CA ILE A 238 -21.66 3.71 0.76
C ILE A 238 -20.24 4.12 1.10
N THR A 239 -20.07 5.05 2.04
CA THR A 239 -18.76 5.58 2.43
C THR A 239 -18.26 5.01 3.75
N ASN A 240 -19.09 4.27 4.49
CA ASN A 240 -18.70 3.64 5.74
C ASN A 240 -19.57 2.43 6.10
N ILE A 241 -19.09 1.65 7.07
CA ILE A 241 -19.77 0.52 7.70
C ILE A 241 -19.63 0.61 9.21
N ARG A 242 -20.72 0.34 9.93
CA ARG A 242 -20.77 0.12 11.37
C ARG A 242 -21.05 -1.34 11.64
N LEU A 243 -20.35 -1.88 12.62
CA LEU A 243 -20.46 -3.26 13.09
C LEU A 243 -20.95 -3.21 14.54
N SER A 244 -22.01 -3.93 14.87
CA SER A 244 -22.70 -3.82 16.15
C SER A 244 -23.23 -5.15 16.65
N MET A 245 -23.62 -5.19 17.92
CA MET A 245 -24.36 -6.31 18.49
C MET A 245 -25.86 -5.99 18.54
N SER A 246 -26.71 -7.00 18.38
CA SER A 246 -28.17 -6.82 18.50
C SER A 246 -28.61 -6.36 19.88
N SER A 247 -27.78 -6.61 20.89
CA SER A 247 -27.99 -6.22 22.27
C SER A 247 -26.66 -6.19 23.02
N GLY A 248 -26.54 -5.30 24.00
CA GLY A 248 -25.36 -5.23 24.87
C GLY A 248 -24.11 -4.72 24.16
N ASN A 249 -22.97 -4.93 24.81
CA ASN A 249 -21.67 -4.49 24.33
C ASN A 249 -20.95 -5.61 23.57
N ILE A 250 -20.02 -5.20 22.71
CA ILE A 250 -18.95 -6.05 22.19
C ILE A 250 -17.99 -6.28 23.35
N GLU A 251 -17.75 -7.50 23.80
CA GLU A 251 -16.81 -7.75 24.91
C GLU A 251 -15.35 -7.53 24.45
N THR A 252 -15.05 -7.99 23.24
CA THR A 252 -13.77 -7.85 22.55
C THR A 252 -14.00 -7.90 21.05
N GLY A 253 -13.14 -7.23 20.29
CA GLY A 253 -13.09 -7.36 18.84
C GLY A 253 -12.00 -6.49 18.24
N GLU A 254 -11.34 -7.00 17.22
CA GLU A 254 -10.39 -6.26 16.41
C GLU A 254 -10.91 -6.16 14.98
N PHE A 255 -10.98 -4.94 14.46
CA PHE A 255 -11.53 -4.64 13.15
C PHE A 255 -10.50 -3.88 12.33
N ARG A 256 -10.18 -4.40 11.14
CA ARG A 256 -9.18 -3.79 10.26
C ARG A 256 -9.78 -3.59 8.88
N LEU A 257 -9.55 -2.41 8.32
CA LEU A 257 -9.97 -2.02 6.99
C LEU A 257 -8.77 -1.96 6.07
N TYR A 258 -8.93 -2.55 4.88
CA TYR A 258 -7.95 -2.55 3.82
C TYR A 258 -8.55 -2.08 2.49
N GLY A 259 -7.75 -1.40 1.69
CA GLY A 259 -8.02 -1.14 0.27
C GLY A 259 -7.34 -2.21 -0.60
N ILE A 260 -7.97 -2.60 -1.71
CA ILE A 260 -7.34 -3.50 -2.70
C ILE A 260 -6.79 -2.64 -3.82
N LYS A 261 -5.46 -2.63 -4.00
CA LYS A 261 -4.84 -1.98 -5.16
C LYS A 261 -5.21 -2.73 -6.42
N ASP A 262 -5.77 -2.01 -7.39
CA ASP A 262 -5.76 -2.44 -8.78
C ASP A 262 -4.32 -2.23 -9.28
N SER A 263 -3.70 -3.31 -9.76
CA SER A 263 -2.26 -3.42 -10.11
C SER A 263 -1.62 -2.20 -10.74
#